data_AF-M1BP79-F1
#
_entry.id   AF-M1BP79-F1
#
_cell.length_a   1.000
_cell.length_b   1.000
_cell.length_c   1.000
_cell.angle_alpha   90.00
_cell.angle_beta   90.00
_cell.angle_gamma   90.00
#
_symmetry.space_group_name_H-M   'P 1'
#
loop_
_entity.id
_entity.type
_entity.pdbx_description
1 polymer ?
#
loop_
_entity_poly.entity_id
_entity_poly.type
_entity_poly.pdbx_seq_one_letter_code
_entity_poly.pdbx_strand_id
1 'polypeptide(L)'
;MKLVAGPFSRSAVNFNAGCKTAVSNIVMALAVMVTLLVLTPLFHYTPLVVLSSIIVSAMLGLIDYNAAIHLWHVDKFDFLVCMSAYFGVVFASVEIGLVIAVRIPIYVILINQNDNCK
;
A
#
# COMPACT_ATOMS: atom_id res chain seq x y z
N MET A 1 8.08 8.51 9.21
CA MET A 1 7.44 7.56 10.15
C MET A 1 5.92 7.39 9.92
N LYS A 2 5.39 7.46 8.70
CA LYS A 2 3.92 7.47 8.48
C LYS A 2 3.39 6.59 7.33
N LEU A 3 4.09 5.52 6.96
CA LEU A 3 3.58 4.55 5.97
C LEU A 3 3.54 3.12 6.52
N VAL A 4 3.01 2.96 7.75
CA VAL A 4 2.44 1.67 8.16
C VAL A 4 0.95 1.71 7.80
N ALA A 5 0.66 1.81 6.49
CA ALA A 5 -0.65 1.44 5.96
C ALA A 5 -0.79 -0.09 5.84
N GLY A 6 0.28 -0.85 6.14
CA GLY A 6 0.31 -2.30 6.15
C GLY A 6 0.17 -2.97 7.52
N PRO A 7 -0.91 -2.72 8.31
CA PRO A 7 -1.33 -3.68 9.31
C PRO A 7 -2.75 -4.21 9.06
N PHE A 8 -3.46 -3.80 8.00
CA PHE A 8 -4.78 -4.40 7.70
C PHE A 8 -4.67 -5.91 7.47
N SER A 9 -3.59 -6.35 6.80
CA SER A 9 -3.27 -7.78 6.62
C SER A 9 -2.93 -8.48 7.94
N ARG A 10 -2.21 -7.83 8.88
CA ARG A 10 -1.83 -8.45 10.17
C ARG A 10 -2.92 -8.37 11.24
N SER A 11 -3.79 -7.37 11.21
CA SER A 11 -4.91 -7.21 12.13
C SER A 11 -6.08 -8.13 11.77
N ALA A 12 -6.33 -8.43 10.49
CA ALA A 12 -7.39 -9.36 10.09
C ALA A 12 -7.11 -10.79 10.56
N VAL A 13 -5.86 -11.26 10.47
CA VAL A 13 -5.46 -12.58 10.98
C VAL A 13 -5.42 -12.63 12.51
N ASN A 14 -5.05 -11.52 13.17
CA ASN A 14 -5.04 -11.44 14.64
C ASN A 14 -6.46 -11.32 15.24
N PHE A 15 -7.46 -10.92 14.44
CA PHE A 15 -8.86 -10.87 14.87
C PHE A 15 -9.54 -12.25 14.77
N ASN A 16 -9.11 -13.09 13.82
CA ASN A 16 -9.74 -14.39 13.56
C ASN A 16 -9.24 -15.53 14.48
N ALA A 17 -8.20 -15.30 15.29
CA ALA A 17 -7.59 -16.31 16.16
C ALA A 17 -8.08 -16.28 17.63
N GLY A 18 -9.02 -15.41 17.99
CA GLY A 18 -9.68 -15.47 19.30
C GLY A 18 -8.80 -15.23 20.53
N CYS A 19 -7.67 -14.53 20.41
CA CYS A 19 -6.82 -14.17 21.56
C CYS A 19 -6.40 -12.69 21.54
N LYS A 20 -6.71 -12.01 22.64
CA LYS A 20 -6.89 -10.55 22.79
C LYS A 20 -5.68 -9.85 23.43
N THR A 21 -4.44 -10.28 23.16
CA THR A 21 -3.32 -9.93 24.05
C THR A 21 -2.08 -9.40 23.32
N ALA A 22 -1.51 -8.30 23.86
CA ALA A 22 -0.25 -7.67 23.45
C ALA A 22 0.95 -8.64 23.30
N VAL A 23 0.84 -9.83 23.88
CA VAL A 23 1.80 -10.93 23.82
C VAL A 23 2.04 -11.42 22.38
N SER A 24 1.02 -11.44 21.51
CA SER A 24 1.19 -11.87 20.10
C SER A 24 2.15 -10.96 19.32
N ASN A 25 2.03 -9.64 19.53
CA ASN A 25 2.91 -8.67 18.89
C ASN A 25 4.33 -8.75 19.46
N ILE A 26 4.48 -9.03 20.76
CA ILE A 26 5.78 -9.24 21.40
C ILE A 26 6.45 -10.51 20.87
N VAL A 27 5.72 -11.62 20.76
CA VAL A 27 6.27 -12.90 20.25
C VAL A 27 6.68 -12.75 18.78
N MET A 28 5.86 -12.07 17.96
CA MET A 28 6.22 -11.78 16.57
C MET A 28 7.45 -10.89 16.46
N ALA A 29 7.54 -9.82 17.25
CA ALA A 29 8.70 -8.93 17.25
C ALA A 29 9.96 -9.65 17.74
N LEU A 30 9.85 -10.49 18.77
CA LEU A 30 10.96 -11.27 19.33
C LEU A 30 11.42 -12.36 18.34
N ALA A 31 10.49 -13.04 17.66
CA ALA A 31 10.81 -13.99 16.61
C ALA A 31 11.53 -13.33 15.42
N VAL A 32 11.09 -12.14 14.99
CA VAL A 32 11.78 -11.35 13.96
C VAL A 32 13.17 -10.91 14.44
N MET A 33 13.30 -10.47 15.69
CA MET A 33 14.58 -10.06 16.27
C MET A 33 15.58 -11.23 16.32
N VAL A 34 15.15 -12.41 16.75
CA VAL A 34 15.98 -13.62 16.81
C VAL A 34 16.35 -14.10 15.40
N THR A 35 15.39 -14.13 14.46
CA THR A 35 15.70 -14.52 13.07
C THR A 35 16.66 -13.55 12.41
N LEU A 36 16.51 -12.24 12.61
CA LEU A 36 17.49 -11.27 12.12
C LEU A 36 18.87 -11.53 12.73
N LEU A 37 19.00 -11.72 14.04
CA LEU A 37 20.29 -11.95 14.68
C LEU A 37 21.02 -13.20 14.15
N VAL A 38 20.28 -14.28 13.88
CA VAL A 38 20.82 -15.56 13.37
C VAL A 38 21.07 -15.52 11.85
N LEU A 39 20.21 -14.86 11.06
CA LEU A 39 20.35 -14.75 9.59
C LEU A 39 21.06 -13.47 9.11
N THR A 40 21.50 -12.58 10.01
CA THR A 40 22.26 -11.36 9.67
C THR A 40 23.40 -11.61 8.67
N PRO A 41 24.24 -12.66 8.78
CA PRO A 41 25.29 -12.90 7.79
C PRO A 41 24.77 -13.30 6.40
N LEU A 42 23.56 -13.87 6.32
CA LEU A 42 22.93 -14.32 5.08
C LEU A 42 22.19 -13.18 4.35
N PHE A 43 21.76 -12.16 5.10
CA PHE A 43 21.01 -11.01 4.61
C PHE A 43 21.86 -9.85 4.12
N HIS A 44 23.19 -9.96 4.02
CA HIS A 44 23.98 -8.84 3.50
C HIS A 44 23.94 -8.71 1.96
N TYR A 45 23.86 -9.84 1.23
CA TYR A 45 23.89 -9.86 -0.24
C TYR A 45 22.53 -10.16 -0.89
N THR A 46 21.68 -10.92 -0.20
CA THR A 46 20.38 -11.39 -0.71
C THR A 46 19.18 -10.42 -0.54
N PRO A 47 19.19 -9.42 0.38
CA PRO A 47 17.94 -8.84 0.87
C PRO A 47 17.26 -7.97 -0.19
N LEU A 48 18.01 -7.38 -1.13
CA LEU A 48 17.47 -6.46 -2.12
C LEU A 48 16.57 -7.18 -3.13
N VAL A 49 17.00 -8.39 -3.54
CA VAL A 49 16.23 -9.27 -4.43
C VAL A 49 14.98 -9.79 -3.71
N VAL A 50 15.13 -10.20 -2.45
CA VAL A 50 14.03 -10.73 -1.64
C VAL A 50 13.01 -9.63 -1.31
N LEU A 51 13.45 -8.42 -0.94
CA LEU A 51 12.55 -7.28 -0.72
C LEU A 51 11.75 -6.96 -1.98
N SER A 52 12.42 -6.89 -3.13
CA SER A 52 11.74 -6.63 -4.41
C SER A 52 10.67 -7.70 -4.71
N SER A 53 11.01 -8.98 -4.56
CA SER A 53 10.07 -10.09 -4.75
C SER A 53 8.88 -10.03 -3.80
N ILE A 54 9.10 -9.72 -2.52
CA ILE A 54 8.03 -9.61 -1.53
C ILE A 54 7.12 -8.42 -1.85
N ILE A 55 7.68 -7.28 -2.25
CA ILE A 55 6.89 -6.10 -2.64
C ILE A 55 6.02 -6.41 -3.86
N VAL A 56 6.59 -7.04 -4.89
CA VAL A 56 5.83 -7.42 -6.10
C VAL A 56 4.71 -8.41 -5.76
N SER A 57 5.00 -9.43 -4.95
CA SER A 57 3.99 -10.39 -4.51
C SER A 57 2.88 -9.73 -3.68
N ALA A 58 3.21 -8.74 -2.83
CA ALA A 58 2.22 -8.01 -2.06
C ALA A 58 1.36 -7.09 -2.93
N MET A 59 1.95 -6.44 -3.94
CA MET A 59 1.22 -5.63 -4.92
C MET A 59 0.24 -6.49 -5.73
N LEU A 60 0.68 -7.64 -6.21
CA LEU A 60 -0.18 -8.59 -6.93
C LEU A 60 -1.29 -9.16 -6.03
N GLY A 61 -1.01 -9.39 -4.74
CA GLY A 61 -2.02 -9.83 -3.78
C GLY A 61 -3.02 -8.74 -3.38
N LEU A 62 -2.68 -7.46 -3.56
CA LEU A 62 -3.55 -6.33 -3.24
C LEU A 62 -4.41 -5.88 -4.43
N ILE A 63 -3.90 -6.04 -5.66
CA ILE A 63 -4.69 -5.83 -6.88
C ILE A 63 -5.68 -6.97 -7.03
N ASP A 64 -6.89 -6.76 -6.52
CA ASP A 64 -8.01 -7.63 -6.81
C ASP A 64 -8.51 -7.30 -8.23
N TYR A 65 -8.36 -8.26 -9.14
CA TYR A 65 -8.72 -8.10 -10.54
C TYR A 65 -10.22 -7.74 -10.71
N ASN A 66 -11.07 -8.22 -9.80
CA ASN A 66 -12.49 -7.84 -9.77
C ASN A 66 -12.69 -6.37 -9.37
N ALA A 67 -11.91 -5.87 -8.40
CA ALA A 67 -11.99 -4.48 -7.98
C ALA A 67 -11.50 -3.54 -9.08
N ALA A 68 -10.43 -3.90 -9.81
CA ALA A 68 -9.93 -3.13 -10.94
C ALA A 68 -10.95 -2.99 -12.08
N ILE A 69 -11.65 -4.08 -12.42
CA ILE A 69 -12.72 -4.07 -13.43
C ILE A 69 -13.93 -3.24 -12.96
N HIS A 70 -14.30 -3.37 -11.68
CA HIS A 70 -15.42 -2.60 -11.14
C HIS A 70 -15.11 -1.09 -11.11
N LEU A 71 -13.89 -0.72 -10.71
CA LEU A 71 -13.43 0.68 -10.71
C LEU A 71 -13.40 1.28 -12.12
N TRP A 72 -12.99 0.49 -13.12
CA TRP A 72 -12.99 0.91 -14.54
C TRP A 72 -14.40 1.24 -15.06
N HIS A 73 -15.43 0.54 -14.57
CA HIS A 73 -16.82 0.75 -15.00
C HIS A 73 -17.52 1.90 -14.26
N VAL A 74 -17.12 2.17 -13.02
CA VAL A 74 -17.77 3.18 -12.17
C VAL A 74 -17.23 4.59 -12.46
N ASP A 75 -15.92 4.79 -12.55
CA ASP A 75 -15.39 6.14 -12.79
C ASP A 75 -14.03 6.14 -13.52
N LYS A 76 -14.04 6.43 -14.82
CA LYS A 76 -12.83 6.51 -15.65
C LYS A 76 -11.84 7.56 -15.13
N PHE A 77 -12.33 8.58 -14.42
CA PHE A 77 -11.47 9.59 -13.80
C PHE A 77 -10.65 9.01 -12.66
N ASP A 78 -11.22 8.16 -11.82
CA ASP A 78 -10.52 7.59 -10.66
C ASP A 78 -9.37 6.67 -11.10
N PHE A 79 -9.59 5.90 -12.18
CA PHE A 79 -8.52 5.13 -12.81
C PHE A 79 -7.39 6.02 -13.35
N LEU A 80 -7.73 7.15 -13.97
CA LEU A 80 -6.75 8.11 -14.48
C LEU A 80 -5.96 8.78 -13.34
N VAL A 81 -6.61 9.07 -12.21
CA VAL A 81 -5.95 9.59 -10.99
C VAL A 81 -5.00 8.55 -10.41
N CYS A 82 -5.42 7.30 -10.27
CA CYS A 82 -4.54 6.21 -9.80
C CYS A 82 -3.32 6.01 -10.72
N MET A 83 -3.54 5.99 -12.04
CA MET A 83 -2.46 5.80 -13.01
C MET A 83 -1.49 6.99 -13.00
N SER A 84 -2.00 8.22 -12.98
CA SER A 84 -1.17 9.42 -12.90
C SER A 84 -0.41 9.55 -11.57
N ALA A 85 -1.01 9.11 -10.45
CA ALA A 85 -0.32 9.03 -9.16
C ALA A 85 0.82 8.01 -9.18
N TYR A 86 0.59 6.83 -9.76
CA TYR A 86 1.62 5.80 -9.91
C TYR A 86 2.80 6.32 -10.73
N PHE A 87 2.52 6.90 -11.91
CA PHE A 87 3.55 7.51 -12.75
C PHE A 87 4.23 8.69 -12.04
N GLY A 88 3.49 9.52 -11.32
CA GLY A 88 4.03 10.66 -10.58
C GLY A 88 5.05 10.23 -9.52
N VAL A 89 4.77 9.15 -8.79
CA VAL A 89 5.69 8.62 -7.77
C VAL A 89 6.93 7.98 -8.40
N VAL A 90 6.77 7.24 -9.50
CA VAL A 90 7.88 6.57 -10.21
C VAL A 90 8.85 7.60 -10.83
N PHE A 91 8.34 8.70 -11.39
CA PHE A 91 9.15 9.67 -12.13
C PHE A 91 9.63 10.87 -11.30
N ALA A 92 8.86 11.35 -10.32
CA ALA A 92 9.12 12.63 -9.63
C ALA A 92 9.50 12.50 -8.14
N SER A 93 9.66 11.28 -7.61
CA SER A 93 9.79 10.96 -6.18
C SER A 93 8.47 11.02 -5.41
N VAL A 94 8.40 10.25 -4.31
CA VAL A 94 7.19 10.05 -3.49
C VAL A 94 6.58 11.36 -3.00
N GLU A 95 7.39 12.34 -2.61
CA GLU A 95 6.89 13.65 -2.14
C GLU A 95 6.10 14.39 -3.22
N ILE A 96 6.67 14.54 -4.42
CA ILE A 96 6.06 15.30 -5.51
C ILE A 96 4.87 14.52 -6.10
N GLY A 97 5.01 13.20 -6.25
CA GLY A 97 3.95 12.32 -6.71
C GLY A 97 2.70 12.40 -5.82
N LEU A 98 2.88 12.46 -4.50
CA LEU A 98 1.77 12.59 -3.54
C LEU A 98 1.06 13.94 -3.68
N VAL A 99 1.80 15.04 -3.84
CA VAL A 99 1.21 16.39 -4.00
C VAL A 99 0.34 16.46 -5.26
N ILE A 100 0.81 15.86 -6.36
CA ILE A 100 0.06 15.82 -7.62
C ILE A 100 -1.17 14.90 -7.48
N ALA A 101 -1.00 13.72 -6.88
CA ALA A 101 -2.07 12.74 -6.67
C ALA A 101 -3.23 13.29 -5.84
N VAL A 102 -2.96 14.16 -4.87
CA VAL A 102 -4.00 14.81 -4.05
C VAL A 102 -4.64 15.99 -4.81
N ARG A 103 -3.85 16.76 -5.57
CA ARG A 103 -4.36 17.92 -6.31
C ARG A 103 -5.39 17.54 -7.38
N ILE A 104 -5.11 16.53 -8.18
CA ILE A 104 -5.96 16.12 -9.32
C ILE A 104 -7.43 15.84 -8.92
N PRO A 105 -7.73 14.95 -7.95
CA PRO A 105 -9.11 14.65 -7.58
C PRO A 105 -9.83 15.86 -6.98
N ILE A 106 -9.11 16.73 -6.26
CA ILE A 106 -9.68 17.98 -5.73
C ILE A 106 -10.12 18.90 -6.88
N TYR A 107 -9.32 19.07 -7.92
CA TYR A 107 -9.72 19.87 -9.08
C TYR A 107 -10.91 19.23 -9.84
N VAL A 108 -10.91 17.92 -10.01
CA VAL A 108 -12.00 17.18 -10.69
C VAL A 108 -13.32 17.33 -9.93
N ILE A 109 -13.31 17.17 -8.60
CA ILE A 109 -14.51 17.33 -7.76
C ILE A 109 -15.05 18.76 -7.85
N LEU A 110 -14.17 19.78 -7.81
CA LEU A 110 -14.58 21.17 -7.91
C LEU A 110 -15.26 21.49 -9.25
N ILE A 111 -14.74 20.95 -10.36
CA ILE A 111 -15.36 21.11 -11.68
C ILE A 111 -16.71 20.40 -11.74
N ASN A 112 -16.78 19.16 -11.25
CA ASN A 112 -18.02 18.37 -11.26
C ASN A 112 -19.14 18.98 -10.37
N GLN A 113 -18.78 19.62 -9.26
CA GLN A 113 -19.73 20.36 -8.42
C GLN A 113 -20.22 21.65 -9.09
N ASN A 114 -19.37 22.32 -9.86
CA ASN A 114 -19.73 23.54 -10.60
C ASN A 114 -20.73 23.25 -11.74
N ASP A 115 -20.69 22.06 -12.33
CA ASP A 115 -21.62 21.64 -13.39
C ASP A 115 -22.99 21.16 -12.85
N ASN A 116 -23.08 20.70 -11.59
CA ASN A 116 -24.35 20.30 -10.95
C ASN A 116 -25.19 21.50 -10.46
N CYS A 117 -24.64 22.70 -10.49
CA CYS A 117 -25.30 23.94 -10.06
C CYS A 117 -25.72 24.81 -11.25
N LYS A 118 -26.12 24.19 -12.37
CA LYS A 118 -26.68 24.83 -13.55
C LYS A 118 -27.95 24.15 -14.04
#